data_AF-A0A7D7ZLB8-F1
#
_entry.id   AF-A0A7D7ZLB8-F1
#
_cell.length_a   1.000
_cell.length_b   1.000
_cell.length_c   1.000
_cell.angle_alpha   90.00
_cell.angle_beta   90.00
_cell.angle_gamma   90.00
#
_symmetry.space_group_name_H-M   'P 1'
#
loop_
_entity.id
_entity.type
_entity.pdbx_description
1 polymer ?
#
loop_
_entity_poly.entity_id
_entity_poly.type
_entity_poly.pdbx_seq_one_letter_code
_entity_poly.pdbx_strand_id
1 'polypeptide(L)'
;MSNVSTYTVISTGEIHDDYGLEEVLSSFAMLFKTTPEKAGTYVGVQKILKKDLELTKAQALKSRLESIGMVIALKEHKPVARTDSMSLSIEDKAPIKADTTMTCPKCDLRQEKAEQCSGCGVYVEKLLAPSANDTVIGPSTVIGQPAITETPTATTTESPTTSTTVTSIQDGDSLKMSGIVAAAVAAVIGALLWKFITVFFNYELGFIAWGIGLGVGVGAAMFNSKGMSTGIICGVFALLAILGGKYMAIQSFQDTWANDISTAIEGQEVEFEEYYQQDLKAAEAFSDGVESKEELIKFMNEHGYSEFYEVENITDEEIADFNEYVVPHLKKIAEEQPSFEEWAKGSFGDALNDVSTMELVKSDIGIMGIIFLFLGVGTAFKIGKGDE
;
A
#
# COMPACT_ATOMS: atom_id res chain seq x y z
N MET A 1 33.12 9.74 33.04
CA MET A 1 32.26 10.20 31.93
C MET A 1 33.05 10.06 30.64
N SER A 2 32.91 8.92 29.98
CA SER A 2 33.56 8.62 28.70
C SER A 2 32.77 9.31 27.59
N ASN A 3 33.41 10.14 26.78
CA ASN A 3 32.84 10.64 25.52
C ASN A 3 32.51 9.44 24.63
N VAL A 4 31.22 9.15 24.44
CA VAL A 4 30.78 8.11 23.52
C VAL A 4 30.66 8.76 22.15
N SER A 5 31.60 8.48 21.25
CA SER A 5 31.50 8.87 19.84
C SER A 5 30.31 8.15 19.20
N THR A 6 29.42 8.90 18.53
CA THR A 6 28.33 8.33 17.74
C THR A 6 28.78 8.13 16.29
N TYR A 7 28.37 7.03 15.66
CA TYR A 7 28.76 6.68 14.30
C TYR A 7 27.54 6.71 13.37
N THR A 8 27.71 7.31 12.19
CA THR A 8 26.72 7.31 11.12
C THR A 8 27.16 6.37 10.00
N VAL A 9 26.25 5.48 9.59
CA VAL A 9 26.47 4.49 8.52
C VAL A 9 25.90 5.04 7.22
N ILE A 10 26.77 5.29 6.25
CA ILE A 10 26.44 5.88 4.94
C ILE A 10 26.69 4.84 3.85
N SER A 11 25.67 4.50 3.07
CA SER A 11 25.84 3.74 1.82
C SER A 11 26.44 4.67 0.78
N THR A 12 27.55 4.28 0.14
CA THR A 12 28.16 5.07 -0.94
C THR A 12 27.43 4.94 -2.28
N GLY A 13 26.42 4.06 -2.36
CA GLY A 13 25.65 3.81 -3.57
C GLY A 13 26.34 2.90 -4.59
N GLU A 14 27.57 2.45 -4.30
CA GLU A 14 28.32 1.52 -5.15
C GLU A 14 28.12 0.07 -4.69
N ILE A 15 27.96 -0.82 -5.67
CA ILE A 15 27.84 -2.27 -5.49
C ILE A 15 29.20 -2.90 -5.78
N HIS A 16 29.60 -3.90 -5.00
CA HIS A 16 30.82 -4.66 -5.26
C HIS A 16 30.69 -5.43 -6.59
N ASP A 17 31.71 -5.37 -7.44
CA ASP A 17 31.70 -5.91 -8.83
C ASP A 17 31.38 -7.41 -8.94
N ASP A 18 31.44 -8.14 -7.83
CA ASP A 18 31.16 -9.58 -7.73
C ASP A 18 29.66 -9.92 -7.54
N TYR A 19 28.79 -8.92 -7.31
CA TYR A 19 27.36 -9.14 -7.01
C TYR A 19 26.42 -8.51 -8.05
N GLY A 20 25.40 -9.25 -8.45
CA GLY A 20 24.37 -8.77 -9.38
C GLY A 20 23.37 -7.82 -8.72
N LEU A 21 22.96 -6.76 -9.43
CA LEU A 21 22.04 -5.74 -8.92
C LEU A 21 20.70 -6.31 -8.41
N GLU A 22 20.16 -7.35 -9.04
CA GLU A 22 18.94 -8.04 -8.58
C GLU A 22 19.13 -8.85 -7.28
N GLU A 23 20.32 -9.42 -7.08
CA GLU A 23 20.67 -10.23 -5.90
C GLU A 23 20.86 -9.34 -4.66
N VAL A 24 21.46 -8.16 -4.85
CA VAL A 24 21.63 -7.15 -3.80
C VAL A 24 20.28 -6.57 -3.38
N LEU A 25 19.38 -6.28 -4.34
CA LEU A 25 18.05 -5.76 -4.05
C LEU A 25 17.18 -6.74 -3.26
N SER A 26 17.19 -8.02 -3.63
CA SER A 26 16.42 -9.04 -2.91
C SER A 26 16.95 -9.29 -1.50
N SER A 27 18.28 -9.30 -1.33
CA SER A 27 18.92 -9.47 -0.02
C SER A 27 18.71 -8.25 0.89
N PHE A 28 18.72 -7.04 0.32
CA PHE A 28 18.40 -5.80 1.04
C PHE A 28 16.92 -5.76 1.47
N ALA A 29 16.01 -6.08 0.55
CA ALA A 29 14.58 -6.19 0.83
C ALA A 29 14.28 -7.18 1.96
N MET A 30 14.98 -8.32 1.99
CA MET A 30 14.85 -9.30 3.06
C MET A 30 15.38 -8.80 4.41
N LEU A 31 16.52 -8.10 4.42
CA LEU A 31 17.14 -7.61 5.65
C LEU A 31 16.38 -6.44 6.29
N PHE A 32 15.81 -5.56 5.47
CA PHE A 32 15.07 -4.38 5.92
C PHE A 32 13.54 -4.55 5.85
N LYS A 33 13.05 -5.78 5.61
CA LYS A 33 11.62 -6.10 5.46
C LYS A 33 10.89 -5.14 4.51
N THR A 34 11.54 -4.75 3.43
CA THR A 34 11.04 -3.77 2.47
C THR A 34 10.78 -4.43 1.12
N THR A 35 10.00 -3.79 0.24
CA THR A 35 9.77 -4.29 -1.12
C THR A 35 10.99 -4.02 -2.02
N PRO A 36 11.27 -4.88 -3.01
CA PRO A 36 12.42 -4.72 -3.90
C PRO A 36 12.36 -3.42 -4.74
N GLU A 37 11.15 -2.91 -4.98
CA GLU A 37 10.94 -1.61 -5.64
C GLU A 37 11.41 -0.43 -4.77
N LYS A 38 11.14 -0.47 -3.45
CA LYS A 38 11.66 0.52 -2.51
C LYS A 38 13.16 0.36 -2.33
N ALA A 39 13.68 -0.88 -2.31
CA ALA A 39 15.10 -1.18 -2.23
C ALA A 39 15.91 -0.55 -3.40
N GLY A 40 15.31 -0.47 -4.60
CA GLY A 40 15.89 0.18 -5.78
C GLY A 40 16.19 1.68 -5.57
N THR A 41 15.48 2.35 -4.67
CA THR A 41 15.72 3.75 -4.30
C THR A 41 16.89 3.91 -3.34
N TYR A 42 17.30 2.84 -2.64
CA TYR A 42 18.40 2.86 -1.68
C TYR A 42 19.72 2.33 -2.27
N VAL A 43 19.66 1.53 -3.35
CA VAL A 43 20.81 0.96 -4.04
C VAL A 43 21.08 1.79 -5.30
N GLY A 44 22.21 2.52 -5.32
CA GLY A 44 22.61 3.41 -6.43
C GLY A 44 22.69 4.91 -6.07
N VAL A 45 22.20 5.30 -4.89
CA VAL A 45 22.28 6.70 -4.40
C VAL A 45 22.97 6.72 -3.04
N GLN A 46 23.90 7.66 -2.84
CA GLN A 46 24.56 7.84 -1.54
C GLN A 46 23.52 8.28 -0.50
N LYS A 47 23.21 7.41 0.47
CA LYS A 47 22.14 7.65 1.47
C LYS A 47 22.58 7.20 2.87
N ILE A 48 22.12 7.94 3.87
CA ILE A 48 22.38 7.62 5.29
C ILE A 48 21.37 6.56 5.73
N LEU A 49 21.84 5.40 6.17
CA LEU A 49 20.96 4.28 6.56
C LEU A 49 20.56 4.37 8.02
N LYS A 50 21.49 4.77 8.90
CA LYS A 50 21.22 4.90 10.33
C LYS A 50 22.20 5.87 10.99
N LYS A 51 21.67 6.75 11.85
CA LYS A 51 22.43 7.70 12.69
C LYS A 51 22.50 7.20 14.14
N ASP A 52 23.41 7.80 14.90
CA ASP A 52 23.56 7.63 16.36
C ASP A 52 23.76 6.19 16.84
N LEU A 53 24.58 5.44 16.10
CA LEU A 53 24.87 4.05 16.43
C LEU A 53 26.19 3.92 17.19
N GLU A 54 26.17 3.13 18.27
CA GLU A 54 27.35 2.75 19.05
C GLU A 54 28.34 1.95 18.18
N LEU A 55 29.65 2.10 18.39
CA LEU A 55 30.72 1.52 17.56
C LEU A 55 30.50 0.02 17.24
N THR A 56 30.11 -0.78 18.23
CA THR A 56 29.87 -2.22 18.08
C THR A 56 28.70 -2.51 17.14
N LYS A 57 27.62 -1.73 17.24
CA LYS A 57 26.41 -1.87 16.42
C LYS A 57 26.64 -1.32 15.00
N ALA A 58 27.41 -0.23 14.87
CA ALA A 58 27.81 0.34 13.58
C ALA A 58 28.69 -0.62 12.77
N GLN A 59 29.64 -1.30 13.42
CA GLN A 59 30.49 -2.31 12.80
C GLN A 59 29.71 -3.57 12.42
N ALA A 60 28.76 -4.02 13.24
CA ALA A 60 27.91 -5.17 12.93
C ALA A 60 26.96 -4.89 11.76
N LEU A 61 26.43 -3.67 11.65
CA LEU A 61 25.60 -3.25 10.53
C LEU A 61 26.44 -3.13 9.25
N LYS A 62 27.65 -2.56 9.35
CA LYS A 62 28.61 -2.48 8.25
C LYS A 62 28.94 -3.87 7.69
N SER A 63 29.36 -4.81 8.53
CA SER A 63 29.77 -6.14 8.07
C SER A 63 28.62 -6.93 7.43
N ARG A 64 27.39 -6.76 7.93
CA ARG A 64 26.20 -7.37 7.33
C ARG A 64 25.86 -6.79 5.97
N LEU A 65 25.95 -5.48 5.82
CA LEU A 65 25.64 -4.81 4.55
C LEU A 65 26.75 -4.99 3.50
N GLU A 66 28.02 -5.06 3.93
CA GLU A 66 29.14 -5.47 3.06
C GLU A 66 29.02 -6.93 2.62
N SER A 67 28.52 -7.83 3.48
CA SER A 67 28.25 -9.23 3.10
C SER A 67 27.15 -9.39 2.05
N ILE A 68 26.36 -8.33 1.82
CA ILE A 68 25.29 -8.25 0.81
C ILE A 68 25.77 -7.50 -0.44
N GLY A 69 27.04 -7.09 -0.50
CA GLY A 69 27.65 -6.48 -1.68
C GLY A 69 27.54 -4.95 -1.75
N MET A 70 27.19 -4.25 -0.67
CA MET A 70 27.14 -2.77 -0.64
C MET A 70 28.43 -2.17 -0.05
N VAL A 71 28.95 -1.11 -0.68
CA VAL A 71 30.07 -0.32 -0.14
C VAL A 71 29.56 0.72 0.84
N ILE A 72 30.18 0.78 2.03
CA ILE A 72 29.70 1.60 3.15
C ILE A 72 30.83 2.40 3.74
N ALA A 73 30.58 3.71 3.88
CA ALA A 73 31.43 4.61 4.62
C ALA A 73 30.86 4.83 6.03
N LEU A 74 31.69 4.62 7.05
CA LEU A 74 31.40 5.14 8.40
C LEU A 74 31.96 6.55 8.53
N LYS A 75 31.12 7.48 9.03
CA LYS A 75 31.59 8.77 9.53
C LYS A 75 31.41 8.80 11.05
N GLU A 76 32.50 9.06 11.77
CA GLU A 76 32.50 9.29 13.22
C GLU A 76 32.11 10.75 13.49
N HIS A 77 31.13 10.97 14.36
CA HIS A 77 30.84 12.29 14.93
C HIS A 77 31.42 12.36 16.35
N LYS A 78 32.39 13.25 16.55
CA LYS A 78 32.77 13.69 17.89
C LYS A 78 31.75 14.74 18.36
N PRO A 79 31.25 14.66 19.61
CA PRO A 79 30.43 15.73 20.15
C PRO A 79 31.27 17.00 20.22
N VAL A 80 30.94 18.00 19.41
CA VAL A 80 31.58 19.31 19.47
C VAL A 80 30.96 20.05 20.65
N ALA A 81 31.80 20.30 21.66
CA ALA A 81 31.44 21.15 22.79
C ALA A 81 31.00 22.53 22.27
N ARG A 82 29.88 23.04 22.82
CA ARG A 82 29.41 24.42 22.61
C ARG A 82 30.57 25.41 22.71
N THR A 83 30.80 26.17 21.64
CA THR A 83 31.47 27.47 21.72
C THR A 83 30.77 28.44 20.78
N ASP A 84 30.11 29.43 21.38
CA ASP A 84 29.71 30.67 20.74
C ASP A 84 30.88 31.30 19.99
N SER A 85 30.67 31.65 18.72
CA SER A 85 31.21 32.87 18.11
C SER A 85 30.80 32.98 16.63
N MET A 86 30.13 34.09 16.32
CA MET A 86 29.96 34.60 14.96
C MET A 86 31.32 34.77 14.27
N SER A 87 31.42 34.34 13.02
CA SER A 87 32.12 35.10 11.97
C SER A 87 31.76 34.58 10.58
N LEU A 88 31.15 35.47 9.79
CA LEU A 88 31.14 35.39 8.33
C LEU A 88 32.59 35.40 7.82
N SER A 89 32.89 34.54 6.84
CA SER A 89 33.88 34.83 5.80
C SER A 89 33.51 34.04 4.54
N ILE A 90 33.04 34.80 3.56
CA ILE A 90 32.96 34.41 2.16
C ILE A 90 34.37 34.55 1.59
N GLU A 91 34.87 33.54 0.87
CA GLU A 91 35.87 33.79 -0.17
C GLU A 91 35.85 32.70 -1.25
N ASP A 92 35.70 33.20 -2.49
CA ASP A 92 35.68 32.53 -3.77
C ASP A 92 36.87 31.61 -4.06
N LYS A 93 36.59 30.50 -4.77
CA LYS A 93 37.33 30.19 -6.01
C LYS A 93 36.66 29.11 -6.85
N ALA A 94 36.07 29.54 -7.96
CA ALA A 94 35.85 28.71 -9.14
C ALA A 94 37.20 28.39 -9.85
N PRO A 95 37.22 27.32 -10.65
CA PRO A 95 37.82 27.39 -11.97
C PRO A 95 36.80 27.06 -13.07
N ILE A 96 36.79 27.90 -14.10
CA ILE A 96 35.98 27.82 -15.32
C ILE A 96 36.63 26.84 -16.32
N LYS A 97 35.81 25.98 -16.95
CA LYS A 97 35.83 25.47 -18.36
C LYS A 97 34.80 24.32 -18.46
N ALA A 98 33.83 24.25 -19.37
CA ALA A 98 33.73 24.72 -20.76
C ALA A 98 32.27 25.08 -21.11
N ASP A 99 32.06 25.86 -22.18
CA ASP A 99 30.74 26.23 -22.72
C ASP A 99 29.96 24.99 -23.20
N THR A 100 29.07 24.48 -22.35
CA THR A 100 28.13 23.38 -22.66
C THR A 100 26.69 23.77 -22.34
N THR A 101 26.32 25.03 -22.53
CA THR A 101 24.95 25.50 -22.28
C THR A 101 24.06 25.37 -23.53
N MET A 102 22.82 24.95 -23.32
CA MET A 102 21.76 24.87 -24.34
C MET A 102 20.48 25.54 -23.81
N THR A 103 19.66 26.07 -24.72
CA THR A 103 18.34 26.62 -24.39
C THR A 103 17.27 25.62 -24.75
N CYS A 104 16.35 25.32 -23.80
CA CYS A 104 15.23 24.43 -24.06
C CYS A 104 14.19 25.10 -24.99
N PRO A 105 13.84 24.50 -26.14
CA PRO A 105 12.87 25.11 -27.08
C PRO A 105 11.41 25.08 -26.60
N LYS A 106 11.12 24.48 -25.44
CA LYS A 106 9.74 24.40 -24.88
C LYS A 106 9.48 25.41 -23.78
N CYS A 107 10.45 25.67 -22.91
CA CYS A 107 10.29 26.53 -21.75
C CYS A 107 11.33 27.66 -21.66
N ASP A 108 12.20 27.80 -22.67
CA ASP A 108 13.27 28.81 -22.74
C ASP A 108 14.30 28.79 -21.60
N LEU A 109 14.34 27.71 -20.80
CA LEU A 109 15.34 27.57 -19.75
C LEU A 109 16.74 27.33 -20.34
N ARG A 110 17.70 28.18 -19.95
CA ARG A 110 19.14 27.96 -20.20
C ARG A 110 19.70 26.98 -19.18
N GLN A 111 20.25 25.88 -19.67
CA GLN A 111 20.74 24.77 -18.85
C GLN A 111 21.99 24.15 -19.48
N GLU A 112 22.71 23.33 -18.72
CA GLU A 112 23.79 22.50 -19.28
C GLU A 112 23.24 21.41 -20.21
N LYS A 113 24.05 20.96 -21.16
CA LYS A 113 23.64 19.97 -22.17
C LYS A 113 23.28 18.64 -21.50
N ALA A 114 21.99 18.35 -21.45
CA ALA A 114 21.43 17.11 -20.90
C ALA A 114 20.38 16.52 -21.85
N GLU A 115 20.17 15.21 -21.79
CA GLU A 115 19.15 14.51 -22.60
C GLU A 115 17.73 14.99 -22.27
N GLN A 116 17.51 15.45 -21.04
CA GLN A 116 16.24 15.94 -20.52
C GLN A 116 16.37 17.35 -19.94
N CYS A 117 15.37 18.20 -20.17
CA CYS A 117 15.32 19.54 -19.58
C CYS A 117 15.03 19.50 -18.08
N SER A 118 15.85 20.17 -17.27
CA SER A 118 15.70 20.27 -15.81
C SER A 118 14.47 21.06 -15.35
N GLY A 119 13.95 21.95 -16.19
CA GLY A 119 12.75 22.74 -15.86
C GLY A 119 11.44 22.05 -16.23
N CYS A 120 11.32 21.55 -17.46
CA CYS A 120 10.05 21.04 -17.99
C CYS A 120 10.02 19.51 -18.24
N GLY A 121 11.13 18.81 -18.00
CA GLY A 121 11.21 17.35 -18.09
C GLY A 121 11.15 16.77 -19.51
N VAL A 122 11.30 17.59 -20.56
CA VAL A 122 11.23 17.10 -21.95
C VAL A 122 12.58 16.64 -22.47
N TYR A 123 12.58 15.51 -23.17
CA TYR A 123 13.74 14.94 -23.84
C TYR A 123 14.08 15.70 -25.13
N VAL A 124 15.27 16.29 -25.21
CA VAL A 124 15.63 17.25 -26.28
C VAL A 124 15.85 16.57 -27.63
N GLU A 125 16.31 15.32 -27.64
CA GLU A 125 16.51 14.54 -28.87
C GLU A 125 15.20 14.28 -29.61
N LYS A 126 14.09 14.16 -28.88
CA LYS A 126 12.78 13.84 -29.45
C LYS A 126 12.11 15.04 -30.13
N LEU A 127 12.62 16.26 -29.91
CA LEU A 127 12.15 17.50 -30.50
C LEU A 127 12.94 17.92 -31.74
N LEU A 128 14.16 17.40 -31.92
CA LEU A 128 15.06 17.71 -33.05
C LEU A 128 14.97 16.68 -34.19
N ALA A 129 14.24 15.58 -33.99
CA ALA A 129 13.89 14.65 -35.07
C ALA A 129 12.97 15.37 -36.07
N PRO A 130 13.28 15.40 -37.38
CA PRO A 130 12.40 16.00 -38.37
C PRO A 130 11.02 15.32 -38.35
N SER A 131 10.00 16.09 -37.99
CA SER A 131 8.59 15.71 -38.15
C SER A 131 8.27 15.52 -39.62
N ALA A 132 8.46 14.30 -40.14
CA ALA A 132 7.88 13.87 -41.40
C ALA A 132 6.41 13.50 -41.17
N ASN A 133 5.56 14.50 -40.96
CA ASN A 133 4.14 14.44 -41.33
C ASN A 133 3.49 15.81 -41.14
N ASP A 134 3.76 16.69 -42.11
CA ASP A 134 2.88 17.80 -42.44
C ASP A 134 2.40 17.60 -43.89
N THR A 135 1.15 17.17 -44.07
CA THR A 135 0.40 17.53 -45.26
C THR A 135 -1.07 17.69 -44.88
N VAL A 136 -1.50 18.94 -44.83
CA VAL A 136 -2.89 19.37 -44.67
C VAL A 136 -3.41 19.83 -46.05
N ILE A 137 -4.74 19.69 -46.24
CA ILE A 137 -5.63 20.32 -47.24
C ILE A 137 -5.67 19.58 -48.61
N GLY A 138 -6.79 19.11 -49.16
CA GLY A 138 -8.21 19.39 -48.94
C GLY A 138 -9.12 18.55 -49.88
N PRO A 139 -10.39 18.95 -50.13
CA PRO A 139 -11.55 18.06 -50.20
C PRO A 139 -12.03 17.69 -51.61
N SER A 140 -12.71 16.54 -51.77
CA SER A 140 -13.76 16.24 -52.76
C SER A 140 -14.17 14.76 -52.61
N THR A 141 -15.41 14.40 -52.28
CA THR A 141 -16.61 14.31 -53.15
C THR A 141 -16.97 12.83 -53.38
N VAL A 142 -18.13 12.49 -52.80
CA VAL A 142 -19.18 11.51 -53.17
C VAL A 142 -18.97 10.61 -54.40
N ILE A 143 -19.46 9.36 -54.25
CA ILE A 143 -19.91 8.32 -55.22
C ILE A 143 -19.14 7.01 -54.93
N GLY A 144 -19.72 5.82 -54.79
CA GLY A 144 -21.10 5.39 -54.89
C GLY A 144 -21.25 3.98 -54.33
N GLN A 145 -22.48 3.71 -53.88
CA GLN A 145 -23.02 2.41 -53.55
C GLN A 145 -23.45 1.69 -54.84
N PRO A 146 -23.46 0.34 -54.89
CA PRO A 146 -24.40 -0.36 -55.75
C PRO A 146 -25.50 -0.99 -54.91
N ALA A 147 -26.72 -0.54 -55.20
CA ALA A 147 -27.95 -1.25 -54.95
C ALA A 147 -28.10 -2.39 -55.97
N ILE A 148 -28.73 -3.50 -55.55
CA ILE A 148 -29.48 -4.37 -56.46
C ILE A 148 -30.93 -4.45 -55.99
N THR A 149 -31.74 -3.88 -56.87
CA THR A 149 -33.17 -3.82 -57.11
C THR A 149 -34.01 -5.08 -56.77
N GLU A 150 -35.09 -4.83 -56.03
CA GLU A 150 -36.51 -5.23 -56.18
C GLU A 150 -36.87 -6.25 -57.29
N THR A 151 -37.86 -7.15 -57.15
CA THR A 151 -39.32 -6.87 -57.21
C THR A 151 -40.15 -8.16 -56.88
N PRO A 152 -41.51 -8.15 -56.82
CA PRO A 152 -42.28 -8.87 -55.80
C PRO A 152 -43.19 -9.97 -56.40
N THR A 153 -43.86 -10.76 -55.55
CA THR A 153 -45.13 -11.39 -55.93
C THR A 153 -46.01 -11.47 -54.69
N ALA A 154 -47.14 -10.78 -54.76
CA ALA A 154 -48.24 -10.86 -53.81
C ALA A 154 -49.16 -12.02 -54.18
N THR A 155 -49.69 -12.74 -53.19
CA THR A 155 -51.03 -13.35 -53.24
C THR A 155 -51.54 -13.51 -51.79
N THR A 156 -52.35 -12.52 -51.38
CA THR A 156 -53.75 -12.66 -50.95
C THR A 156 -54.13 -13.82 -50.00
N THR A 157 -54.35 -13.43 -48.73
CA THR A 157 -55.61 -13.60 -47.97
C THR A 157 -55.79 -14.77 -46.99
N GLU A 158 -56.41 -14.36 -45.86
CA GLU A 158 -57.19 -15.10 -44.84
C GLU A 158 -56.49 -15.61 -43.56
N SER A 159 -56.59 -14.74 -42.53
CA SER A 159 -56.82 -15.11 -41.12
C SER A 159 -58.20 -15.78 -40.97
N PRO A 160 -58.62 -16.38 -39.83
CA PRO A 160 -57.95 -16.48 -38.53
C PRO A 160 -58.01 -17.91 -37.94
N THR A 161 -57.16 -18.26 -36.96
CA THR A 161 -57.57 -19.16 -35.85
C THR A 161 -56.60 -19.02 -34.68
N THR A 162 -57.17 -18.52 -33.60
CA THR A 162 -56.76 -18.64 -32.20
C THR A 162 -56.14 -20.00 -31.88
N SER A 163 -54.87 -20.00 -31.48
CA SER A 163 -54.35 -21.02 -30.57
C SER A 163 -53.38 -20.36 -29.62
N THR A 164 -53.94 -20.04 -28.45
CA THR A 164 -53.19 -19.80 -27.22
C THR A 164 -52.37 -21.04 -26.92
N THR A 165 -51.17 -21.14 -27.48
CA THR A 165 -50.14 -22.00 -26.90
C THR A 165 -49.61 -21.24 -25.70
N VAL A 166 -50.24 -21.46 -24.55
CA VAL A 166 -49.60 -21.24 -23.25
C VAL A 166 -48.37 -22.13 -23.28
N THR A 167 -47.21 -21.56 -23.57
CA THR A 167 -45.92 -22.19 -23.29
C THR A 167 -45.89 -22.39 -21.78
N SER A 168 -46.12 -23.63 -21.36
CA SER A 168 -45.86 -24.09 -20.00
C SER A 168 -44.45 -23.67 -19.61
N ILE A 169 -44.33 -22.80 -18.61
CA ILE A 169 -43.06 -22.50 -17.94
C ILE A 169 -42.54 -23.85 -17.44
N GLN A 170 -41.35 -24.21 -17.91
CA GLN A 170 -40.73 -25.51 -17.72
C GLN A 170 -40.54 -25.82 -16.23
N ASP A 171 -41.08 -26.96 -15.79
CA ASP A 171 -40.69 -27.63 -14.55
C ASP A 171 -39.24 -28.15 -14.70
N GLY A 172 -38.25 -27.26 -14.46
CA GLY A 172 -36.82 -27.59 -14.42
C GLY A 172 -36.16 -27.39 -13.05
N ASP A 173 -36.87 -26.77 -12.10
CA ASP A 173 -36.35 -26.48 -10.76
C ASP A 173 -36.53 -27.68 -9.82
N SER A 174 -35.50 -28.53 -9.70
CA SER A 174 -35.46 -29.60 -8.70
C SER A 174 -34.74 -29.12 -7.43
N LEU A 175 -35.42 -28.31 -6.62
CA LEU A 175 -34.89 -27.84 -5.34
C LEU A 175 -34.99 -28.97 -4.29
N LYS A 176 -33.85 -29.58 -3.93
CA LYS A 176 -33.81 -30.64 -2.91
C LYS A 176 -33.19 -30.11 -1.63
N MET A 177 -33.92 -30.24 -0.52
CA MET A 177 -33.47 -29.77 0.79
C MET A 177 -32.11 -30.36 1.20
N SER A 178 -31.85 -31.63 0.88
CA SER A 178 -30.56 -32.28 1.15
C SER A 178 -29.39 -31.59 0.43
N GLY A 179 -29.59 -31.11 -0.80
CA GLY A 179 -28.56 -30.37 -1.53
C GLY A 179 -28.31 -28.98 -0.96
N ILE A 180 -29.36 -28.29 -0.51
CA ILE A 180 -29.22 -27.00 0.16
C ILE A 180 -28.46 -27.15 1.48
N VAL A 181 -28.77 -28.19 2.27
CA VAL A 181 -28.02 -28.49 3.50
C VAL A 181 -26.56 -28.81 3.19
N ALA A 182 -26.28 -29.61 2.16
CA ALA A 182 -24.90 -29.91 1.76
C ALA A 182 -24.12 -28.66 1.32
N ALA A 183 -24.77 -27.76 0.56
CA ALA A 183 -24.19 -26.48 0.15
C ALA A 183 -23.89 -25.57 1.36
N ALA A 184 -24.81 -25.50 2.33
CA ALA A 184 -24.62 -24.74 3.56
C ALA A 184 -23.46 -25.29 4.41
N VAL A 185 -23.36 -26.62 4.55
CA VAL A 185 -22.24 -27.27 5.26
C VAL A 185 -20.92 -26.97 4.56
N ALA A 186 -20.86 -27.08 3.23
CA ALA A 186 -19.68 -26.72 2.46
C ALA A 186 -19.29 -25.24 2.63
N ALA A 187 -20.28 -24.34 2.68
CA ALA A 187 -20.07 -22.91 2.92
C ALA A 187 -19.41 -22.64 4.29
N VAL A 188 -19.93 -23.26 5.35
CA VAL A 188 -19.38 -23.12 6.72
C VAL A 188 -17.97 -23.70 6.80
N ILE A 189 -17.75 -24.91 6.29
CA ILE A 189 -16.42 -25.53 6.28
C ILE A 189 -15.44 -24.67 5.48
N GLY A 190 -15.86 -24.15 4.33
CA GLY A 190 -15.06 -23.25 3.50
C GLY A 190 -14.64 -21.98 4.22
N ALA A 191 -15.57 -21.31 4.90
CA ALA A 191 -15.29 -20.10 5.68
C ALA A 191 -14.31 -20.37 6.85
N LEU A 192 -14.49 -21.49 7.57
CA LEU A 192 -13.59 -21.89 8.66
C LEU A 192 -12.20 -22.28 8.14
N LEU A 193 -12.14 -22.97 6.99
CA LEU A 193 -10.88 -23.33 6.35
C LEU A 193 -10.14 -22.07 5.87
N TRP A 194 -10.84 -21.09 5.30
CA TRP A 194 -10.24 -19.80 4.96
C TRP A 194 -9.63 -19.17 6.20
N LYS A 195 -10.43 -18.98 7.27
CA LYS A 195 -9.93 -18.44 8.55
C LYS A 195 -8.65 -19.17 9.00
N PHE A 196 -8.67 -20.50 9.03
CA PHE A 196 -7.54 -21.31 9.45
C PHE A 196 -6.30 -21.05 8.59
N ILE A 197 -6.43 -21.07 7.27
CA ILE A 197 -5.30 -20.85 6.36
C ILE A 197 -4.73 -19.45 6.54
N THR A 198 -5.59 -18.43 6.56
CA THR A 198 -5.13 -17.05 6.66
C THR A 198 -4.44 -16.77 7.99
N VAL A 199 -5.02 -17.22 9.11
CA VAL A 199 -4.42 -17.00 10.44
C VAL A 199 -3.14 -17.81 10.62
N PHE A 200 -3.09 -19.07 10.18
CA PHE A 200 -1.93 -19.92 10.41
C PHE A 200 -0.75 -19.60 9.48
N PHE A 201 -1.02 -19.25 8.23
CA PHE A 201 0.02 -19.00 7.24
C PHE A 201 0.30 -17.50 7.03
N ASN A 202 -0.49 -16.59 7.61
CA ASN A 202 -0.40 -15.14 7.38
C ASN A 202 -0.44 -14.76 5.89
N TYR A 203 -1.17 -15.53 5.09
CA TYR A 203 -1.33 -15.30 3.65
C TYR A 203 -2.80 -15.26 3.26
N GLU A 204 -3.16 -14.25 2.47
CA GLU A 204 -4.46 -14.16 1.83
C GLU A 204 -4.38 -14.64 0.38
N LEU A 205 -5.00 -15.78 0.11
CA LEU A 205 -5.01 -16.38 -1.21
C LEU A 205 -6.41 -16.22 -1.81
N GLY A 206 -6.57 -15.26 -2.72
CA GLY A 206 -7.87 -14.94 -3.33
C GLY A 206 -8.54 -16.16 -4.00
N PHE A 207 -7.76 -17.11 -4.51
CA PHE A 207 -8.30 -18.34 -5.10
C PHE A 207 -9.07 -19.23 -4.11
N ILE A 208 -8.90 -19.05 -2.79
CA ILE A 208 -9.70 -19.74 -1.77
C ILE A 208 -11.19 -19.37 -1.94
N ALA A 209 -11.50 -18.11 -2.25
CA ALA A 209 -12.87 -17.66 -2.50
C ALA A 209 -13.51 -18.43 -3.67
N TRP A 210 -12.72 -18.66 -4.73
CA TRP A 210 -13.15 -19.46 -5.86
C TRP A 210 -13.36 -20.94 -5.47
N GLY A 211 -12.45 -21.50 -4.67
CA GLY A 211 -12.55 -22.86 -4.12
C GLY A 211 -13.79 -23.07 -3.25
N ILE A 212 -14.15 -22.09 -2.41
CA ILE A 212 -15.39 -22.12 -1.62
C ILE A 212 -16.61 -22.16 -2.54
N GLY A 213 -16.64 -21.29 -3.56
CA GLY A 213 -17.73 -21.28 -4.54
C GLY A 213 -17.90 -22.63 -5.25
N LEU A 214 -16.79 -23.23 -5.68
CA LEU A 214 -16.76 -24.58 -6.25
C LEU A 214 -17.34 -25.61 -5.26
N GLY A 215 -16.88 -25.62 -4.01
CA GLY A 215 -17.34 -26.54 -2.98
C GLY A 215 -18.85 -26.42 -2.68
N VAL A 216 -19.36 -25.20 -2.58
CA VAL A 216 -20.79 -24.93 -2.35
C VAL A 216 -21.64 -25.45 -3.51
N GLY A 217 -21.27 -25.11 -4.75
CA GLY A 217 -21.99 -25.57 -5.94
C GLY A 217 -21.97 -27.09 -6.09
N VAL A 218 -20.80 -27.72 -5.93
CA VAL A 218 -20.65 -29.18 -5.99
C VAL A 218 -21.45 -29.86 -4.88
N GLY A 219 -21.47 -29.29 -3.68
CA GLY A 219 -22.28 -29.77 -2.57
C GLY A 219 -23.76 -29.86 -2.93
N ALA A 220 -24.34 -28.83 -3.56
CA ALA A 220 -25.73 -28.89 -4.03
C ALA A 220 -25.94 -29.93 -5.15
N ALA A 221 -25.03 -29.94 -6.13
CA ALA A 221 -25.12 -30.79 -7.31
C ALA A 221 -25.03 -32.30 -6.98
N MET A 222 -24.20 -32.69 -6.00
CA MET A 222 -24.05 -34.09 -5.55
C MET A 222 -25.35 -34.69 -5.02
N PHE A 223 -26.24 -33.87 -4.48
CA PHE A 223 -27.55 -34.30 -4.00
C PHE A 223 -28.67 -34.02 -5.01
N ASN A 224 -28.29 -33.79 -6.27
CA ASN A 224 -29.19 -33.60 -7.40
C ASN A 224 -30.16 -32.43 -7.19
N SER A 225 -29.72 -31.39 -6.46
CA SER A 225 -30.38 -30.09 -6.44
C SER A 225 -29.89 -29.30 -7.64
N LYS A 226 -30.80 -28.83 -8.49
CA LYS A 226 -30.52 -28.10 -9.72
C LYS A 226 -31.62 -27.08 -9.98
N GLY A 227 -31.42 -26.23 -10.97
CA GLY A 227 -32.36 -25.19 -11.37
C GLY A 227 -31.97 -23.80 -10.86
N MET A 228 -32.64 -22.79 -11.39
CA MET A 228 -32.33 -21.38 -11.16
C MET A 228 -32.34 -21.04 -9.67
N SER A 229 -33.36 -21.53 -8.95
CA SER A 229 -33.48 -21.31 -7.50
C SER A 229 -32.30 -21.89 -6.72
N THR A 230 -31.86 -23.11 -7.08
CA THR A 230 -30.68 -23.74 -6.45
C THR A 230 -29.41 -22.92 -6.72
N GLY A 231 -29.21 -22.46 -7.96
CA GLY A 231 -28.08 -21.61 -8.33
C GLY A 231 -28.02 -20.33 -7.50
N ILE A 232 -29.14 -19.61 -7.38
CA ILE A 232 -29.22 -18.38 -6.58
C ILE A 232 -28.83 -18.66 -5.12
N ILE A 233 -29.39 -19.70 -4.50
CA ILE A 233 -29.10 -20.06 -3.11
C ILE A 233 -27.61 -20.40 -2.93
N CYS A 234 -27.02 -21.17 -3.86
CA CYS A 234 -25.60 -21.48 -3.83
C CYS A 234 -24.73 -20.22 -3.94
N GLY A 235 -25.10 -19.28 -4.82
CA GLY A 235 -24.41 -18.00 -4.95
C GLY A 235 -24.45 -17.18 -3.65
N VAL A 236 -25.61 -17.11 -2.99
CA VAL A 236 -25.77 -16.42 -1.70
C VAL A 236 -24.92 -17.08 -0.61
N PHE A 237 -24.94 -18.41 -0.50
CA PHE A 237 -24.11 -19.13 0.46
C PHE A 237 -22.62 -18.92 0.24
N ALA A 238 -22.17 -18.95 -1.02
CA ALA A 238 -20.78 -18.65 -1.35
C ALA A 238 -20.41 -17.22 -0.96
N LEU A 239 -21.26 -16.24 -1.26
CA LEU A 239 -21.04 -14.84 -0.88
C LEU A 239 -20.89 -14.68 0.64
N LEU A 240 -21.82 -15.25 1.40
CA LEU A 240 -21.79 -15.18 2.88
C LEU A 240 -20.57 -15.91 3.46
N ALA A 241 -20.18 -17.06 2.90
CA ALA A 241 -18.99 -17.78 3.35
C ALA A 241 -17.70 -17.03 3.06
N ILE A 242 -17.59 -16.38 1.90
CA ILE A 242 -16.42 -15.58 1.50
C ILE A 242 -16.30 -14.36 2.43
N LEU A 243 -17.37 -13.57 2.58
CA LEU A 243 -17.37 -12.38 3.44
C LEU A 243 -17.20 -12.75 4.91
N GLY A 244 -17.89 -13.80 5.36
CA GLY A 244 -17.81 -14.29 6.75
C GLY A 244 -16.43 -14.87 7.07
N GLY A 245 -15.82 -15.63 6.16
CA GLY A 245 -14.46 -16.13 6.31
C GLY A 245 -13.44 -15.01 6.47
N LYS A 246 -13.53 -13.98 5.62
CA LYS A 246 -12.67 -12.80 5.70
C LYS A 246 -12.87 -12.00 6.99
N TYR A 247 -14.13 -11.76 7.37
CA TYR A 247 -14.46 -11.10 8.64
C TYR A 247 -13.85 -11.84 9.84
N MET A 248 -14.01 -13.18 9.91
CA MET A 248 -13.46 -13.96 11.01
C MET A 248 -11.93 -13.99 11.04
N ALA A 249 -11.27 -13.95 9.88
CA ALA A 249 -9.81 -13.87 9.79
C ALA A 249 -9.30 -12.53 10.36
N ILE A 250 -9.87 -11.42 9.90
CA ILE A 250 -9.53 -10.07 10.37
C ILE A 250 -9.82 -9.93 11.87
N GLN A 251 -10.99 -10.39 12.33
CA GLN A 251 -11.32 -10.39 13.75
C GLN A 251 -10.27 -11.16 14.57
N SER A 252 -9.81 -12.32 14.08
CA SER A 252 -8.80 -13.11 14.81
C SER A 252 -7.43 -12.41 14.86
N PHE A 253 -7.06 -11.68 13.82
CA PHE A 253 -5.85 -10.85 13.85
C PHE A 253 -5.99 -9.68 14.82
N GLN A 254 -7.14 -9.01 14.85
CA GLN A 254 -7.42 -7.96 15.84
C GLN A 254 -7.33 -8.51 17.26
N ASP A 255 -7.97 -9.66 17.54
CA ASP A 255 -7.94 -10.29 18.86
C ASP A 255 -6.51 -10.69 19.26
N THR A 256 -5.72 -11.25 18.34
CA THR A 256 -4.34 -11.67 18.61
C THR A 256 -3.46 -10.45 18.90
N TRP A 257 -3.53 -9.43 18.04
CA TRP A 257 -2.78 -8.19 18.21
C TRP A 257 -3.16 -7.46 19.51
N ALA A 258 -4.45 -7.41 19.84
CA ALA A 258 -4.93 -6.82 21.08
C ALA A 258 -4.41 -7.53 22.32
N ASN A 259 -4.43 -8.87 22.31
CA ASN A 259 -3.89 -9.66 23.41
C ASN A 259 -2.37 -9.50 23.53
N ASP A 260 -1.64 -9.46 22.41
CA ASP A 260 -0.19 -9.28 22.40
C ASP A 260 0.22 -7.92 22.98
N ILE A 261 -0.45 -6.84 22.55
CA ILE A 261 -0.22 -5.50 23.11
C ILE A 261 -0.57 -5.45 24.59
N SER A 262 -1.74 -5.96 24.99
CA SER A 262 -2.16 -5.98 26.40
C SER A 262 -1.14 -6.73 27.26
N THR A 263 -0.65 -7.87 26.78
CA THR A 263 0.36 -8.67 27.50
C THR A 263 1.68 -7.93 27.61
N ALA A 264 2.12 -7.23 26.55
CA ALA A 264 3.36 -6.47 26.59
C ALA A 264 3.28 -5.26 27.53
N ILE A 265 2.13 -4.59 27.58
CA ILE A 265 1.85 -3.50 28.54
C ILE A 265 1.82 -4.04 29.97
N GLU A 266 1.06 -5.10 30.25
CA GLU A 266 0.97 -5.72 31.59
C GLU A 266 2.33 -6.27 32.06
N GLY A 267 3.12 -6.81 31.13
CA GLY A 267 4.46 -7.29 31.37
C GLY A 267 5.50 -6.19 31.60
N GLN A 268 5.12 -4.91 31.44
CA GLN A 268 6.02 -3.76 31.41
C GLN A 268 7.26 -4.04 30.57
N GLU A 269 7.05 -4.51 29.34
CA GLU A 269 8.18 -4.74 28.44
C GLU A 269 8.98 -3.44 28.26
N VAL A 270 10.30 -3.57 28.32
CA VAL A 270 11.25 -2.44 28.33
C VAL A 270 11.01 -1.48 27.16
N GLU A 271 10.57 -2.01 26.01
CA GLU A 271 10.31 -1.23 24.81
C GLU A 271 9.16 -0.22 25.00
N PHE A 272 8.05 -0.61 25.64
CA PHE A 272 6.92 0.29 25.87
C PHE A 272 7.23 1.35 26.92
N GLU A 273 7.98 0.98 27.95
CA GLU A 273 8.43 1.94 28.97
C GLU A 273 9.37 2.98 28.34
N GLU A 274 10.25 2.58 27.42
CA GLU A 274 11.10 3.54 26.68
C GLU A 274 10.27 4.55 25.87
N TYR A 275 9.22 4.10 25.17
CA TYR A 275 8.31 5.00 24.45
C TYR A 275 7.56 5.95 25.39
N TYR A 276 7.02 5.44 26.49
CA TYR A 276 6.36 6.26 27.51
C TYR A 276 7.28 7.35 28.07
N GLN A 277 8.53 6.99 28.40
CA GLN A 277 9.51 7.96 28.89
C GLN A 277 9.93 8.97 27.82
N GLN A 278 9.93 8.58 26.55
CA GLN A 278 10.16 9.49 25.44
C GLN A 278 9.02 10.50 25.29
N ASP A 279 7.77 10.04 25.36
CA ASP A 279 6.59 10.91 25.28
C ASP A 279 6.52 11.91 26.43
N LEU A 280 6.80 11.48 27.66
CA LEU A 280 6.87 12.38 28.82
C LEU A 280 7.92 13.48 28.62
N LYS A 281 9.12 13.12 28.14
CA LYS A 281 10.19 14.09 27.87
C LYS A 281 9.83 15.04 26.73
N ALA A 282 9.21 14.53 25.67
CA ALA A 282 8.76 15.34 24.54
C ALA A 282 7.69 16.33 24.99
N ALA A 283 6.73 15.89 25.81
CA ALA A 283 5.68 16.73 26.37
C ALA A 283 6.24 17.84 27.28
N GLU A 284 7.19 17.52 28.16
CA GLU A 284 7.90 18.49 29.00
C GLU A 284 8.67 19.51 28.15
N ALA A 285 9.48 19.03 27.20
CA ALA A 285 10.25 19.90 26.31
C ALA A 285 9.36 20.80 25.43
N PHE A 286 8.20 20.30 25.01
CA PHE A 286 7.21 21.07 24.27
C PHE A 286 6.62 22.20 25.14
N SER A 287 6.21 21.88 26.37
CA SER A 287 5.61 22.84 27.30
C SER A 287 6.60 23.94 27.72
N ASP A 288 7.88 23.62 27.84
CA ASP A 288 8.90 24.55 28.35
C ASP A 288 9.56 25.41 27.25
N GLY A 289 9.56 24.94 26.00
CA GLY A 289 10.47 25.46 24.97
C GLY A 289 9.85 25.91 23.66
N VAL A 290 8.54 25.76 23.47
CA VAL A 290 7.88 26.06 22.18
C VAL A 290 6.88 27.20 22.33
N GLU A 291 7.31 28.43 22.02
CA GLU A 291 6.47 29.62 22.03
C GLU A 291 6.27 30.21 20.62
N SER A 292 7.20 29.92 19.71
CA SER A 292 7.22 30.43 18.34
C SER A 292 7.10 29.33 17.29
N LYS A 293 6.78 29.73 16.05
CA LYS A 293 6.70 28.81 14.91
C LYS A 293 8.06 28.20 14.59
N GLU A 294 9.14 28.98 14.70
CA GLU A 294 10.50 28.51 14.44
C GLU A 294 10.93 27.45 15.46
N GLU A 295 10.59 27.63 16.73
CA GLU A 295 10.82 26.64 17.79
C GLU A 295 9.97 25.38 17.59
N LEU A 296 8.72 25.53 17.15
CA LEU A 296 7.84 24.41 16.83
C LEU A 296 8.42 23.54 15.71
N ILE A 297 8.88 24.15 14.62
CA ILE A 297 9.49 23.43 13.50
C ILE A 297 10.76 22.69 13.96
N LYS A 298 11.58 23.35 14.77
CA LYS A 298 12.77 22.73 15.35
C LYS A 298 12.42 21.56 16.26
N PHE A 299 11.42 21.72 17.13
CA PHE A 299 10.93 20.66 18.00
C PHE A 299 10.43 19.46 17.20
N MET A 300 9.63 19.69 16.16
CA MET A 300 9.11 18.66 15.26
C MET A 300 10.25 17.87 14.60
N ASN A 301 11.30 18.55 14.13
CA ASN A 301 12.47 17.91 13.54
C ASN A 301 13.27 17.08 14.57
N GLU A 302 13.57 17.67 15.72
CA GLU A 302 14.39 17.03 16.76
C GLU A 302 13.74 15.79 17.37
N HIS A 303 12.41 15.79 17.50
CA HIS A 303 11.65 14.67 18.06
C HIS A 303 11.10 13.71 16.99
N GLY A 304 11.41 13.95 15.71
CA GLY A 304 11.02 13.05 14.61
C GLY A 304 9.54 13.07 14.26
N TYR A 305 8.84 14.18 14.54
CA TYR A 305 7.45 14.38 14.13
C TYR A 305 7.31 14.87 12.69
N SER A 306 8.42 15.10 11.99
CA SER A 306 8.42 15.47 10.57
C SER A 306 9.03 14.39 9.68
N GLU A 307 8.46 14.23 8.48
CA GLU A 307 9.05 13.39 7.43
C GLU A 307 10.31 14.03 6.81
N PHE A 308 10.47 15.35 6.95
CA PHE A 308 11.61 16.08 6.41
C PHE A 308 12.75 16.19 7.43
N TYR A 309 13.97 15.90 6.95
CA TYR A 309 15.17 16.02 7.77
C TYR A 309 15.66 17.46 7.92
N GLU A 310 15.28 18.34 7.02
CA GLU A 310 15.69 19.75 7.01
C GLU A 310 14.50 20.61 7.42
N VAL A 311 14.73 21.48 8.41
CA VAL A 311 13.76 22.43 8.97
C VAL A 311 13.09 23.27 7.88
N GLU A 312 13.83 23.59 6.81
CA GLU A 312 13.38 24.42 5.69
C GLU A 312 12.33 23.75 4.79
N ASN A 313 12.25 22.42 4.83
CA ASN A 313 11.32 21.64 4.00
C ASN A 313 10.02 21.30 4.73
N ILE A 314 9.92 21.59 6.04
CA ILE A 314 8.71 21.36 6.82
C ILE A 314 7.63 22.33 6.34
N THR A 315 6.53 21.77 5.84
CA THR A 315 5.48 22.55 5.18
C THR A 315 4.49 23.13 6.19
N ASP A 316 3.79 24.20 5.79
CA ASP A 316 2.71 24.77 6.61
C ASP A 316 1.55 23.79 6.84
N GLU A 317 1.34 22.85 5.92
CA GLU A 317 0.34 21.78 6.03
C GLU A 317 0.71 20.80 7.15
N GLU A 318 1.96 20.33 7.17
CA GLU A 318 2.46 19.43 8.22
C GLU A 318 2.47 20.08 9.61
N ILE A 319 2.75 21.39 9.68
CA ILE A 319 2.62 22.17 10.92
C ILE A 319 1.15 22.25 11.36
N ALA A 320 0.22 22.43 10.42
CA ALA A 320 -1.20 22.46 10.74
C ALA A 320 -1.67 21.10 11.29
N ASP A 321 -1.29 20.00 10.64
CA ASP A 321 -1.58 18.64 11.10
C ASP A 321 -0.98 18.36 12.48
N PHE A 322 0.27 18.76 12.71
CA PHE A 322 0.93 18.61 14.01
C PHE A 322 0.16 19.37 15.11
N ASN A 323 -0.28 20.59 14.83
CA ASN A 323 -1.07 21.38 15.77
C ASN A 323 -2.47 20.80 16.02
N GLU A 324 -3.07 20.16 15.03
CA GLU A 324 -4.40 19.55 15.15
C GLU A 324 -4.35 18.23 15.93
N TYR A 325 -3.37 17.36 15.63
CA TYR A 325 -3.37 15.99 16.12
C TYR A 325 -2.37 15.73 17.26
N VAL A 326 -1.20 16.37 17.26
CA VAL A 326 -0.11 16.05 18.21
C VAL A 326 -0.03 17.02 19.37
N VAL A 327 -0.14 18.32 19.12
CA VAL A 327 -0.06 19.35 20.18
C VAL A 327 -1.07 19.14 21.31
N PRO A 328 -2.36 18.84 21.05
CA PRO A 328 -3.31 18.58 22.13
C PRO A 328 -2.90 17.38 22.99
N HIS A 329 -2.33 16.34 22.37
CA HIS A 329 -1.85 15.15 23.06
C HIS A 329 -0.64 15.44 23.95
N LEU A 330 0.38 16.15 23.43
CA LEU A 330 1.55 16.56 24.22
C LEU A 330 1.18 17.45 25.39
N LYS A 331 0.28 18.43 25.18
CA LYS A 331 -0.23 19.28 26.27
C LYS A 331 -0.94 18.46 27.34
N LYS A 332 -1.79 17.52 26.94
CA LYS A 332 -2.49 16.63 27.86
C LYS A 332 -1.51 15.81 28.70
N ILE A 333 -0.48 15.23 28.08
CA ILE A 333 0.55 14.45 28.79
C ILE A 333 1.32 15.34 29.78
N ALA A 334 1.72 16.55 29.37
CA ALA A 334 2.44 17.49 30.23
C ALA A 334 1.61 17.93 31.45
N GLU A 335 0.32 18.17 31.25
CA GLU A 335 -0.61 18.61 32.30
C GLU A 335 -1.00 17.49 33.26
N GLU A 336 -1.33 16.30 32.74
CA GLU A 336 -1.87 15.19 33.52
C GLU A 336 -0.78 14.30 34.12
N GLN A 337 0.40 14.23 33.48
CA GLN A 337 1.49 13.30 33.81
C GLN A 337 0.96 11.88 34.11
N PRO A 338 0.28 11.27 33.12
CA PRO A 338 -0.41 10.00 33.33
C PRO A 338 0.57 8.91 33.76
N SER A 339 0.12 7.97 34.57
CA SER A 339 0.89 6.76 34.82
C SER A 339 1.10 5.96 33.53
N PHE A 340 2.09 5.05 33.50
CA PHE A 340 2.36 4.19 32.34
C PHE A 340 1.10 3.45 31.86
N GLU A 341 0.28 2.93 32.79
CA GLU A 341 -0.96 2.22 32.45
C GLU A 341 -2.01 3.14 31.83
N GLU A 342 -2.17 4.36 32.34
CA GLU A 342 -3.10 5.36 31.80
C GLU A 342 -2.65 5.87 30.44
N TRP A 343 -1.35 6.14 30.29
CA TRP A 343 -0.75 6.50 29.00
C TRP A 343 -0.93 5.37 27.98
N ALA A 344 -0.59 4.13 28.33
CA ALA A 344 -0.69 3.00 27.41
C ALA A 344 -2.14 2.75 26.99
N LYS A 345 -3.09 2.87 27.92
CA LYS A 345 -4.51 2.79 27.60
C LYS A 345 -4.99 3.94 26.72
N GLY A 346 -4.50 5.16 26.91
CA GLY A 346 -4.83 6.31 26.06
C GLY A 346 -4.22 6.21 24.66
N SER A 347 -2.96 5.76 24.56
CA SER A 347 -2.21 5.71 23.31
C SER A 347 -2.57 4.50 22.45
N PHE A 348 -2.90 3.36 23.06
CA PHE A 348 -3.21 2.11 22.34
C PHE A 348 -4.66 1.68 22.48
N GLY A 349 -5.37 2.07 23.54
CA GLY A 349 -6.73 1.60 23.80
C GLY A 349 -7.73 2.02 22.72
N ASP A 350 -7.59 3.21 22.15
CA ASP A 350 -8.45 3.67 21.05
C ASP A 350 -8.13 2.91 19.76
N ALA A 351 -6.85 2.64 19.47
CA ALA A 351 -6.44 1.82 18.33
C ALA A 351 -6.96 0.37 18.43
N LEU A 352 -7.10 -0.15 19.65
CA LEU A 352 -7.63 -1.48 19.93
C LEU A 352 -9.16 -1.57 19.83
N ASN A 353 -9.88 -0.50 20.17
CA ASN A 353 -11.35 -0.55 20.32
C ASN A 353 -12.12 0.15 19.20
N ASP A 354 -11.55 1.14 18.52
CA ASP A 354 -12.30 2.04 17.64
C ASP A 354 -12.30 1.61 16.17
N VAL A 355 -11.43 0.64 15.81
CA VAL A 355 -11.37 0.14 14.44
C VAL A 355 -12.40 -0.97 14.22
N SER A 356 -13.55 -0.61 13.65
CA SER A 356 -14.57 -1.55 13.22
C SER A 356 -13.99 -2.61 12.28
N THR A 357 -14.15 -3.89 12.65
CA THR A 357 -13.75 -5.05 11.83
C THR A 357 -14.33 -4.96 10.41
N MET A 358 -15.53 -4.39 10.25
CA MET A 358 -16.17 -4.25 8.95
C MET A 358 -15.47 -3.21 8.06
N GLU A 359 -14.99 -2.10 8.63
CA GLU A 359 -14.23 -1.11 7.86
C GLU A 359 -12.89 -1.70 7.40
N LEU A 360 -12.23 -2.51 8.24
CA LEU A 360 -11.04 -3.24 7.85
C LEU A 360 -11.31 -4.25 6.73
N VAL A 361 -12.38 -5.05 6.85
CA VAL A 361 -12.79 -5.99 5.79
C VAL A 361 -12.99 -5.26 4.48
N LYS A 362 -13.66 -4.09 4.50
CA LYS A 362 -13.93 -3.30 3.31
C LYS A 362 -12.65 -2.71 2.71
N SER A 363 -11.77 -2.18 3.55
CA SER A 363 -10.47 -1.63 3.13
C SER A 363 -9.57 -2.71 2.50
N ASP A 364 -9.62 -3.93 3.06
CA ASP A 364 -8.81 -5.05 2.64
C ASP A 364 -9.38 -5.81 1.41
N ILE A 365 -10.61 -5.52 0.98
CA ILE A 365 -11.14 -6.01 -0.30
C ILE A 365 -10.49 -5.22 -1.45
N GLY A 366 -9.27 -5.63 -1.81
CA GLY A 366 -8.61 -5.16 -3.02
C GLY A 366 -9.32 -5.64 -4.30
N ILE A 367 -8.91 -5.08 -5.45
CA ILE A 367 -9.45 -5.43 -6.78
C ILE A 367 -9.39 -6.94 -7.02
N MET A 368 -8.30 -7.59 -6.61
CA MET A 368 -8.14 -9.05 -6.72
C MET A 368 -9.18 -9.81 -5.88
N GLY A 369 -9.47 -9.34 -4.67
CA GLY A 369 -10.51 -9.91 -3.82
C GLY A 369 -11.89 -9.84 -4.47
N ILE A 370 -12.20 -8.71 -5.12
CA ILE A 370 -13.45 -8.53 -5.87
C ILE A 370 -13.56 -9.53 -7.03
N ILE A 371 -12.49 -9.68 -7.81
CA ILE A 371 -12.45 -10.64 -8.93
C ILE A 371 -12.74 -12.05 -8.44
N PHE A 372 -12.04 -12.51 -7.40
CA PHE A 372 -12.22 -13.86 -6.87
C PHE A 372 -13.55 -14.06 -6.15
N LEU A 373 -14.12 -13.01 -5.56
CA LEU A 373 -15.48 -13.04 -5.02
C LEU A 373 -16.51 -13.29 -6.13
N PHE A 374 -16.42 -12.57 -7.25
CA PHE A 374 -17.30 -12.82 -8.40
C PHE A 374 -17.08 -14.21 -9.01
N LEU A 375 -15.83 -14.67 -9.11
CA LEU A 375 -15.52 -16.01 -9.60
C LEU A 375 -16.09 -17.09 -8.67
N GLY A 376 -15.96 -16.94 -7.36
CA GLY A 376 -16.52 -17.88 -6.38
C GLY A 376 -18.05 -17.92 -6.44
N VAL A 377 -18.70 -16.77 -6.33
CA VAL A 377 -20.17 -16.66 -6.38
C VAL A 377 -20.71 -17.15 -7.73
N GLY A 378 -20.09 -16.75 -8.84
CA GLY A 378 -20.47 -17.17 -10.18
C GLY A 378 -20.29 -18.67 -10.41
N THR A 379 -19.21 -19.26 -9.88
CA THR A 379 -18.97 -20.72 -9.93
C THR A 379 -20.02 -21.47 -9.13
N ALA A 380 -20.31 -21.03 -7.90
CA ALA A 380 -21.36 -21.64 -7.07
C ALA A 380 -22.73 -21.58 -7.75
N PHE A 381 -23.07 -20.42 -8.30
CA PHE A 381 -24.32 -20.22 -9.04
C PHE A 381 -24.42 -21.15 -10.25
N LYS A 382 -23.39 -21.16 -11.10
CA LYS A 382 -23.40 -21.93 -12.35
C LYS A 382 -23.52 -23.43 -12.07
N ILE A 383 -22.75 -23.96 -11.12
CA ILE A 383 -22.80 -25.37 -10.76
C ILE A 383 -24.13 -25.72 -10.07
N GLY A 384 -24.61 -24.86 -9.16
CA GLY A 384 -25.89 -25.06 -8.48
C GLY A 384 -27.10 -25.00 -9.41
N LYS A 385 -27.05 -24.17 -10.46
CA LYS A 385 -28.06 -24.16 -11.52
C LYS A 385 -28.03 -25.47 -12.32
N GLY A 386 -26.83 -25.98 -12.63
CA GLY A 386 -26.66 -27.12 -13.52
C GLY A 386 -26.90 -26.75 -14.99
N ASP A 387 -26.60 -27.68 -15.89
CA ASP A 387 -26.87 -27.51 -17.32
C ASP A 387 -28.37 -27.79 -17.60
N GLU A 388 -29.01 -26.79 -18.23
CA GLU A 388 -30.33 -26.79 -18.91
C GLU A 388 -30.60 -28.06 -19.73
#